data_AF-A0A536S9U2-F1
#
_entry.id   AF-A0A536S9U2-F1
#
_cell.length_a   1.000
_cell.length_b   1.000
_cell.length_c   1.000
_cell.angle_alpha   90.00
_cell.angle_beta   90.00
_cell.angle_gamma   90.00
#
_symmetry.space_group_name_H-M   'P 1'
#
loop_
_entity.id
_entity.type
_entity.pdbx_description
1 polymer ?
#
loop_
_entity_poly.entity_id
_entity_poly.type
_entity_poly.pdbx_seq_one_letter_code
_entity_poly.pdbx_strand_id
1 'polypeptide(L)' 'MLVWDPEGAAERVWKDLRAHFSDAQIVELGSFVALTFGQQRVIKTWGVGHGELSADPGAGLASSRVER' A
#
# COMPACT_ATOMS: atom_id res chain seq x y z
N MET A 1 -3.05 8.89 13.10
CA MET A 1 -2.36 7.78 12.40
C MET A 1 -2.18 8.24 10.96
N LEU A 2 -0.98 8.14 10.38
CA LEU A 2 -0.56 8.80 9.12
C LEU A 2 -1.59 8.79 7.97
N VAL A 3 -2.40 7.74 7.85
CA VAL A 3 -3.40 7.58 6.80
C VAL A 3 -4.68 8.39 7.02
N TRP A 4 -5.04 8.66 8.27
CA TRP A 4 -6.30 9.30 8.66
C TRP A 4 -6.12 10.74 9.13
N ASP A 5 -4.89 11.12 9.45
CA ASP A 5 -4.52 12.46 9.91
C ASP A 5 -3.09 12.75 9.42
N PRO A 6 -2.94 13.35 8.23
CA PRO A 6 -1.64 13.69 7.66
C PRO A 6 -0.94 14.81 8.44
N GLU A 7 -1.68 15.67 9.13
CA GLU A 7 -1.11 16.71 10.01
C GLU A 7 -0.61 16.11 11.34
N GLY A 8 -1.19 14.98 11.76
CA GLY A 8 -0.77 14.18 12.92
C GLY A 8 0.52 13.37 12.71
N ALA A 9 1.12 13.43 11.52
CA ALA A 9 2.46 12.93 11.18
C ALA A 9 3.57 13.73 11.88
N ALA A 10 3.44 13.93 13.19
CA ALA A 10 4.37 14.74 13.95
C ALA A 10 5.76 14.11 13.97
N GLU A 11 6.76 14.93 14.27
CA GLU A 11 8.18 14.57 14.34
C GLU A 11 8.46 13.29 15.15
N ARG A 12 7.66 12.99 16.16
CA ARG A 12 7.73 11.73 16.94
C ARG A 12 7.64 10.48 16.05
N VAL A 13 6.74 10.47 15.06
CA VAL A 13 6.51 9.31 14.20
C VAL A 13 7.70 9.08 13.29
N TRP A 14 8.24 10.16 12.73
CA TRP A 14 9.43 10.09 11.88
C TRP A 14 10.68 9.68 12.66
N LYS A 15 10.81 10.16 13.91
CA LYS A 15 11.89 9.76 14.81
C LYS A 15 11.82 8.26 15.12
N ASP A 16 10.64 7.75 15.46
CA ASP A 16 10.46 6.34 15.79
C ASP A 16 10.69 5.44 14.55
N LEU A 17 10.20 5.85 13.37
CA LEU A 17 10.47 5.13 12.12
C LEU A 17 11.97 5.04 11.83
N ARG A 18 12.69 6.17 11.91
CA ARG A 18 14.14 6.20 11.67
C ARG A 18 14.97 5.48 12.74
N ALA A 19 14.41 5.22 13.92
CA ALA A 19 15.06 4.39 14.93
C ALA A 19 15.08 2.90 14.55
N HIS A 20 14.18 2.46 13.67
CA HIS A 20 14.00 1.04 13.33
C HIS A 20 14.22 0.71 11.85
N PHE A 21 14.13 1.72 10.96
CA PHE A 21 14.17 1.54 9.52
C PHE A 21 15.11 2.57 8.88
N SER A 22 15.81 2.12 7.84
CA SER A 22 16.50 3.01 6.91
C SER A 22 15.50 3.82 6.08
N ASP A 23 15.96 4.95 5.50
CA ASP A 23 15.10 5.77 4.64
C ASP A 23 14.51 4.98 3.46
N ALA A 24 15.27 4.04 2.87
CA ALA A 24 14.77 3.17 1.80
C ALA A 24 13.62 2.26 2.28
N GLN A 25 13.75 1.66 3.45
CA GLN A 25 12.70 0.82 4.05
C GLN A 25 11.46 1.63 4.43
N ILE A 26 11.63 2.87 4.88
CA ILE A 26 10.51 3.79 5.17
C ILE A 26 9.75 4.12 3.88
N VAL A 27 10.44 4.33 2.75
CA VAL A 27 9.82 4.54 1.44
C VAL A 27 9.05 3.31 0.97
N GLU A 28 9.61 2.11 1.12
CA GLU A 28 8.92 0.86 0.80
C GLU A 28 7.67 0.67 1.66
N LEU A 29 7.78 0.90 2.97
CA LEU A 29 6.64 0.84 3.90
C LEU A 29 5.54 1.83 3.51
N GLY A 30 5.91 3.08 3.18
CA GLY A 30 4.97 4.09 2.70
C GLY A 30 4.26 3.67 1.41
N SER A 31 4.99 3.04 0.49
CA SER A 31 4.45 2.52 -0.77
C SER A 31 3.44 1.40 -0.55
N PHE A 32 3.74 0.46 0.37
CA PHE A 32 2.82 -0.60 0.76
C PHE A 32 1.53 -0.03 1.36
N VAL A 33 1.65 0.89 2.32
CA VAL A 33 0.50 1.56 2.94
C VAL A 33 -0.36 2.27 1.89
N ALA A 34 0.26 3.06 1.00
CA ALA A 34 -0.46 3.76 -0.06
C ALA A 34 -1.21 2.81 -0.99
N LEU A 35 -0.60 1.69 -1.38
CA LEU A 35 -1.23 0.68 -2.23
C LEU A 35 -2.44 0.05 -1.55
N THR A 36 -2.29 -0.44 -0.31
CA THR A 36 -3.38 -1.13 0.41
C THR A 36 -4.56 -0.20 0.69
N PHE A 37 -4.30 1.04 1.13
CA PHE A 37 -5.38 2.00 1.39
C PHE A 37 -5.99 2.56 0.10
N GLY A 38 -5.20 2.71 -0.97
CA GLY A 38 -5.69 3.08 -2.30
C GLY A 38 -6.70 2.07 -2.84
N GLN A 39 -6.42 0.78 -2.71
CA GLN A 39 -7.32 -0.31 -3.10
C GLN A 39 -8.69 -0.20 -2.39
N GLN A 40 -8.69 0.09 -1.10
CA GLN A 40 -9.94 0.27 -0.33
C GLN A 40 -10.79 1.43 -0.85
N ARG A 41 -10.15 2.53 -1.30
CA ARG A 41 -10.85 3.68 -1.89
C ARG A 41 -11.47 3.33 -3.24
N VAL A 42 -10.76 2.57 -4.08
CA VAL A 42 -11.25 2.14 -5.40
C VAL A 42 -12.48 1.23 -5.24
N ILE A 43 -12.42 0.23 -4.36
CA ILE A 43 -13.55 -0.68 -4.08
C ILE A 43 -14.80 0.10 -3.68
N LYS A 44 -14.65 1.07 -2.76
CA LYS A 44 -15.76 1.95 -2.34
C LYS A 44 -16.30 2.82 -3.48
N THR A 45 -15.41 3.31 -4.35
CA THR A 45 -15.79 4.18 -5.47
C THR A 45 -16.60 3.43 -6.52
N TRP A 46 -16.25 2.17 -6.79
CA TRP A 46 -16.97 1.32 -7.74
C TRP A 46 -18.19 0.62 -7.13
N GLY A 47 -18.40 0.73 -5.82
CA GLY A 47 -19.54 0.12 -5.14
C GLY A 47 -19.50 -1.41 -5.11
N VAL A 48 -18.30 -1.99 -5.15
CA VAL A 48 -18.11 -3.42 -5.38
C VAL A 48 -18.17 -4.19 -4.04
N GLY A 49 -18.96 -5.27 -4.02
CA GLY A 49 -19.16 -6.15 -2.89
C GLY A 49 -18.03 -7.17 -2.67
N HIS A 50 -18.11 -7.89 -1.55
CA HIS A 50 -17.15 -8.97 -1.27
C HIS A 50 -17.29 -10.10 -2.29
N GLY A 51 -16.19 -10.47 -2.95
CA GLY A 51 -16.16 -11.55 -3.96
C GLY A 51 -16.57 -11.14 -5.37
N GLU A 52 -16.93 -9.88 -5.60
CA GLU A 52 -17.29 -9.38 -6.94
C GLU A 52 -16.08 -9.04 -7.83
N LEU A 53 -14.88 -8.91 -7.23
CA LEU A 53 -13.60 -8.88 -7.95
C LEU A 53 -12.87 -10.20 -7.74
N SER A 54 -12.23 -10.70 -8.80
CA SER A 54 -11.32 -11.84 -8.68
C SER A 54 -10.20 -11.51 -7.70
N ALA A 55 -10.02 -12.35 -6.68
CA ALA A 55 -8.89 -12.25 -5.77
C ALA A 55 -7.58 -12.72 -6.41
N ASP A 56 -7.67 -13.39 -7.56
CA ASP A 56 -6.52 -13.96 -8.25
C ASP A 56 -5.81 -12.89 -9.09
N PRO A 57 -4.53 -12.57 -8.83
CA PRO A 57 -3.84 -11.50 -9.52
C PRO A 57 -3.53 -11.91 -10.97
N GLY A 58 -4.38 -11.48 -11.91
CA GLY A 58 -4.20 -11.76 -13.34
C GLY A 58 -3.08 -10.98 -14.04
N ALA A 59 -2.54 -9.91 -13.43
CA ALA A 59 -1.59 -9.01 -14.10
C ALA A 59 -0.58 -8.29 -13.17
N GLY A 60 -0.37 -8.77 -11.93
CA GLY A 60 0.45 -8.06 -10.93
C GLY A 60 1.87 -8.60 -10.70
N LEU A 61 2.14 -9.85 -11.09
CA LEU A 61 3.41 -10.54 -10.82
C LEU A 61 4.01 -11.10 -12.10
N ALA A 62 4.12 -10.27 -13.15
CA ALA A 62 4.69 -10.71 -14.41
C ALA A 62 6.17 -11.12 -14.24
N SER A 63 6.43 -12.43 -14.22
CA SER A 63 7.58 -13.02 -14.91
C SER A 63 7.02 -13.65 -16.17
N SER A 64 6.98 -12.90 -17.27
CA SER A 64 6.81 -13.50 -18.60
C SER A 64 8.15 -14.10 -19.01
N ARG A 65 8.56 -15.19 -18.38
CA ARG A 65 9.50 -16.09 -19.06
C ARG A 65 8.68 -16.75 -20.16
N VAL A 66 8.73 -16.16 -21.35
CA VAL A 66 8.28 -16.79 -22.58
C VAL A 66 9.20 -18.00 -22.77
N GLU A 67 8.75 -19.16 -22.34
CA GLU A 67 9.38 -20.42 -22.70
C GLU A 67 8.52 -21.17 -23.72
N ARG A 68 9.04 -21.05 -24.96
CA ARG A 68 8.93 -21.90 -26.14
C ARG A 68 7.82 -21.60 -27.14
#